data_AF-A0A3D3A703-F1
#
_entry.id   AF-A0A3D3A703-F1
#
_cell.length_a   1.000
_cell.length_b   1.000
_cell.length_c   1.000
_cell.angle_alpha   90.00
_cell.angle_beta   90.00
_cell.angle_gamma   90.00
#
_symmetry.space_group_name_H-M   'P 1'
#
loop_
_entity.id
_entity.type
_entity.pdbx_description
1 polymer ?
#
loop_
_entity_poly.entity_id
_entity_poly.type
_entity_poly.pdbx_seq_one_letter_code
_entity_poly.pdbx_strand_id
1 'polypeptide(L)'
;LPESLKGKVKGGGSLTALPIIETQAGDVSAYIPTNVISITDGQIFLESNLFLSGVRPAINVGISVSRVGGSAQIKSMKKVAGTLKLDQAQFRELEAFAKFGSDLDDATKAVLGKGERNVEILKQDQNSPLPVEEQIAIIYCGTKNLLKDVPVDKIREFEVEFLDYMRNKHADTMASLKAGKYTDAETSVIESAAAEMTARYA
;
A
#
# COMPACT_ATOMS: atom_id res chain seq x y z
N LEU A 1 -22.76 -26.82 24.85
CA LEU A 1 -21.64 -27.02 25.78
C LEU A 1 -22.04 -28.01 26.86
N PRO A 2 -21.20 -29.03 27.15
CA PRO A 2 -21.39 -29.93 28.29
C PRO A 2 -21.43 -29.15 29.61
N GLU A 3 -22.13 -29.65 30.60
CA GLU A 3 -22.45 -28.89 31.83
C GLU A 3 -21.23 -28.48 32.65
N SER A 4 -20.17 -29.30 32.65
CA SER A 4 -18.87 -29.04 33.28
C SER A 4 -17.92 -28.13 32.47
N LEU A 5 -18.30 -27.77 31.24
CA LEU A 5 -17.56 -26.88 30.34
C LEU A 5 -18.35 -25.61 29.99
N LYS A 6 -19.65 -25.55 30.29
CA LYS A 6 -20.33 -24.28 30.60
C LYS A 6 -19.52 -23.62 31.73
N GLY A 7 -18.91 -22.47 31.44
CA GLY A 7 -17.97 -21.80 32.35
C GLY A 7 -16.47 -21.93 31.99
N LYS A 8 -16.08 -22.64 30.91
CA LYS A 8 -14.68 -22.74 30.41
C LYS A 8 -14.51 -22.54 28.88
N VAL A 9 -15.51 -21.95 28.23
CA VAL A 9 -15.59 -21.57 26.79
C VAL A 9 -14.42 -20.64 26.41
N LYS A 10 -13.61 -20.78 25.34
CA LYS A 10 -13.51 -21.69 24.16
C LYS A 10 -14.66 -21.68 23.14
N GLY A 11 -14.59 -20.95 22.01
CA GLY A 11 -13.61 -19.94 21.58
C GLY A 11 -13.29 -19.98 20.06
N GLY A 12 -13.52 -18.86 19.37
CA GLY A 12 -13.13 -18.62 17.97
C GLY A 12 -12.98 -17.14 17.63
N GLY A 13 -12.93 -16.27 18.65
CA GLY A 13 -12.61 -14.87 18.51
C GLY A 13 -11.10 -14.65 18.56
N SER A 14 -10.64 -13.56 17.95
CA SER A 14 -9.25 -13.10 18.00
C SER A 14 -9.10 -11.92 18.97
N LEU A 15 -7.89 -11.72 19.46
CA LEU A 15 -7.43 -10.48 20.06
C LEU A 15 -6.21 -10.02 19.28
N THR A 16 -6.32 -8.88 18.61
CA THR A 16 -5.19 -8.27 17.89
C THR A 16 -4.61 -7.16 18.75
N ALA A 17 -3.32 -7.23 19.06
CA ALA A 17 -2.59 -6.19 19.76
C ALA A 17 -1.78 -5.34 18.78
N LEU A 18 -1.79 -4.02 18.96
CA LEU A 18 -0.96 -3.06 18.23
C LEU A 18 -0.08 -2.30 19.24
N PRO A 19 1.02 -2.91 19.73
CA PRO A 19 1.93 -2.23 20.65
C PRO A 19 2.65 -1.09 19.94
N ILE A 20 2.72 0.07 20.60
CA ILE A 20 3.47 1.25 20.13
C ILE A 20 4.72 1.38 20.99
N ILE A 21 5.89 1.49 20.34
CA ILE A 21 7.19 1.66 20.99
C ILE A 21 7.84 2.90 20.40
N GLU A 22 8.26 3.83 21.25
CA GLU A 22 9.08 4.97 20.86
C GLU A 22 10.54 4.54 20.73
N THR A 23 11.22 4.98 19.66
CA THR A 23 12.66 4.83 19.49
C THR A 23 13.35 6.18 19.65
N GLN A 24 14.56 6.19 20.19
CA GLN A 24 15.36 7.41 20.33
C GLN A 24 16.28 7.54 19.12
N ALA A 25 16.15 8.65 18.37
CA ALA A 25 16.88 8.90 17.12
C ALA A 25 16.79 7.76 16.07
N GLY A 26 15.72 6.95 16.09
CA GLY A 26 15.55 5.80 15.20
C GLY A 26 16.30 4.53 15.62
N ASP A 27 16.92 4.50 16.81
CA ASP A 27 17.63 3.31 17.30
C ASP A 27 16.67 2.16 17.63
N VAL A 28 16.66 1.15 16.77
CA VAL A 28 15.94 -0.13 16.93
C VAL A 28 16.75 -1.18 17.69
N SER A 29 18.05 -0.95 17.92
CA SER A 29 18.95 -1.88 18.63
C SER A 29 18.91 -1.70 20.15
N ALA A 30 18.30 -0.61 20.63
CA ALA A 30 18.01 -0.41 22.04
C ALA A 30 17.23 -1.59 22.64
N TYR A 31 17.42 -1.81 23.95
CA TYR A 31 16.94 -3.00 24.67
C TYR A 31 15.42 -3.23 24.55
N ILE A 32 14.61 -2.17 24.75
CA ILE A 32 13.15 -2.29 24.70
C ILE A 32 12.62 -2.55 23.26
N PRO A 33 13.00 -1.76 22.23
CA PRO A 33 12.67 -2.09 20.83
C PRO A 33 13.07 -3.51 20.43
N THR A 34 14.31 -3.93 20.71
CA THR A 34 14.81 -5.28 20.39
C THR A 34 13.95 -6.38 21.00
N ASN A 35 13.61 -6.26 22.29
CA ASN A 35 12.78 -7.25 22.97
C ASN A 35 11.38 -7.35 22.34
N VAL A 36 10.73 -6.22 22.06
CA VAL A 36 9.37 -6.22 21.49
C VAL A 36 9.37 -6.75 20.05
N ILE A 37 10.33 -6.36 19.21
CA ILE A 37 10.50 -6.89 17.84
C ILE A 37 10.75 -8.40 17.84
N SER A 38 11.41 -8.94 18.89
CA SER A 38 11.61 -10.40 19.00
C SER A 38 10.28 -11.14 19.25
N ILE A 39 9.37 -10.52 20.01
CA ILE A 39 8.09 -11.09 20.45
C ILE A 39 6.97 -10.95 19.40
N THR A 40 6.89 -9.82 18.68
CA THR A 40 5.77 -9.55 17.77
C THR A 40 5.87 -10.32 16.44
N ASP A 41 4.72 -10.57 15.81
CA ASP A 41 4.62 -11.16 14.47
C ASP A 41 4.99 -10.19 13.33
N GLY A 42 5.77 -9.15 13.62
CA GLY A 42 6.13 -8.09 12.68
C GLY A 42 6.17 -6.71 13.32
N GLN A 43 6.46 -5.71 12.48
CA GLN A 43 6.56 -4.31 12.86
C GLN A 43 6.18 -3.40 11.69
N ILE A 44 5.60 -2.24 12.02
CA ILE A 44 5.47 -1.10 11.10
C ILE A 44 6.40 -0.02 11.65
N PHE A 45 7.42 0.36 10.88
CA PHE A 45 8.41 1.35 11.29
C PHE A 45 8.09 2.71 10.68
N LEU A 46 8.11 3.76 11.51
CA LEU A 46 7.84 5.13 11.11
C LEU A 46 9.13 5.96 11.17
N GLU A 47 9.39 6.76 10.14
CA GLU A 47 10.63 7.55 10.04
C GLU A 47 10.39 9.05 9.95
N SER A 48 11.11 9.80 10.77
CA SER A 48 11.09 11.27 10.76
C SER A 48 11.46 11.84 9.39
N ASN A 49 12.42 11.24 8.68
CA ASN A 49 12.84 11.72 7.35
C ASN A 49 11.72 11.64 6.32
N LEU A 50 10.95 10.55 6.30
CA LEU A 50 9.77 10.39 5.43
C LEU A 50 8.67 11.39 5.81
N PHE A 51 8.43 11.60 7.11
CA PHE A 51 7.45 12.57 7.58
C PHE A 51 7.80 14.02 7.19
N LEU A 52 9.08 14.36 7.24
CA LEU A 52 9.64 15.67 6.88
C LEU A 52 9.65 15.89 5.36
N SER A 53 9.87 14.85 4.56
CA SER A 53 9.75 14.91 3.08
C SER A 53 8.30 14.86 2.57
N GLY A 54 7.30 14.90 3.47
CA GLY A 54 5.89 14.95 3.11
C GLY A 54 5.26 13.59 2.77
N VAL A 55 5.94 12.47 3.02
CA VAL A 55 5.36 11.12 2.93
C VAL A 55 4.63 10.81 4.24
N ARG A 56 3.30 10.77 4.18
CA ARG A 56 2.41 10.53 5.33
C ARG A 56 1.30 9.58 4.90
N PRO A 57 1.13 8.41 5.54
CA PRO A 57 1.84 7.90 6.70
C PRO A 57 3.33 7.59 6.41
N ALA A 58 4.21 7.92 7.36
CA ALA A 58 5.66 7.92 7.19
C ALA A 58 6.30 6.51 7.32
N ILE A 59 5.71 5.50 6.67
CA ILE A 59 6.07 4.09 6.84
C ILE A 59 7.29 3.72 6.00
N ASN A 60 8.35 3.21 6.64
CA ASN A 60 9.45 2.61 5.90
C ASN A 60 9.10 1.16 5.49
N VAL A 61 8.66 0.99 4.25
CA VAL A 61 8.29 -0.31 3.66
C VAL A 61 9.44 -1.31 3.49
N GLY A 62 10.71 -0.88 3.61
CA GLY A 62 11.88 -1.75 3.48
C GLY A 62 12.18 -2.56 4.74
N ILE A 63 11.94 -1.96 5.92
CA ILE A 63 12.19 -2.59 7.24
C ILE A 63 10.91 -2.96 8.00
N SER A 64 9.76 -2.45 7.56
CA SER A 64 8.45 -2.91 8.02
C SER A 64 8.14 -4.30 7.45
N VAL A 65 7.66 -5.21 8.29
CA VAL A 65 7.36 -6.60 7.88
C VAL A 65 6.20 -7.16 8.71
N SER A 66 5.45 -8.09 8.12
CA SER A 66 4.54 -8.98 8.83
C SER A 66 4.97 -10.42 8.55
N ARG A 67 5.23 -11.20 9.61
CA ARG A 67 5.55 -12.63 9.55
C ARG A 67 4.35 -13.46 9.09
N VAL A 68 3.12 -13.03 9.43
CA VAL A 68 1.86 -13.61 8.90
C VAL A 68 1.70 -13.31 7.41
N GLY A 69 2.13 -12.12 6.98
CA GLY A 69 2.25 -11.73 5.58
C GLY A 69 0.95 -11.84 4.78
N GLY A 70 1.07 -12.27 3.52
CA GLY A 70 -0.06 -12.40 2.60
C GLY A 70 -1.05 -13.53 2.91
N SER A 71 -0.98 -14.17 4.08
CA SER A 71 -2.00 -15.13 4.55
C SER A 71 -3.17 -14.42 5.24
N ALA A 72 -2.97 -13.21 5.76
CA ALA A 72 -4.02 -12.37 6.34
C ALA A 72 -4.73 -11.47 5.30
N GLN A 73 -4.34 -11.52 4.04
CA GLN A 73 -4.87 -10.67 2.97
C GLN A 73 -5.94 -11.38 2.15
N ILE A 74 -6.97 -10.63 1.73
CA ILE A 74 -7.90 -11.11 0.69
C ILE A 74 -7.17 -11.29 -0.64
N LYS A 75 -7.65 -12.24 -1.45
CA LYS A 75 -6.95 -12.71 -2.67
C LYS A 75 -6.67 -11.59 -3.69
N SER A 76 -7.59 -10.63 -3.82
CA SER A 76 -7.46 -9.45 -4.68
C SER A 76 -6.34 -8.51 -4.21
N MET A 77 -6.33 -8.12 -2.93
CA MET A 77 -5.24 -7.34 -2.32
C MET A 77 -3.88 -8.03 -2.47
N LYS A 78 -3.82 -9.34 -2.21
CA LYS A 78 -2.58 -10.13 -2.35
C LYS A 78 -1.99 -10.10 -3.77
N LYS A 79 -2.84 -9.99 -4.80
CA LYS A 79 -2.39 -9.91 -6.20
C LYS A 79 -1.71 -8.58 -6.51
N VAL A 80 -2.28 -7.45 -6.08
CA VAL A 80 -1.72 -6.12 -6.37
C VAL A 80 -0.55 -5.75 -5.44
N ALA A 81 -0.64 -6.07 -4.15
CA ALA A 81 0.38 -5.74 -3.16
C ALA A 81 1.72 -6.46 -3.41
N GLY A 82 1.69 -7.65 -4.01
CA GLY A 82 2.91 -8.40 -4.38
C GLY A 82 3.77 -7.65 -5.41
N THR A 83 3.13 -7.11 -6.46
CA THR A 83 3.81 -6.30 -7.48
C THR A 83 4.27 -4.96 -6.91
N LEU A 84 3.41 -4.27 -6.13
CA LEU A 84 3.76 -2.98 -5.52
C LEU A 84 5.02 -3.09 -4.64
N LYS A 85 5.18 -4.18 -3.88
CA LYS A 85 6.36 -4.40 -3.04
C LYS A 85 7.65 -4.50 -3.86
N LEU A 86 7.59 -5.16 -5.03
CA LEU A 86 8.74 -5.29 -5.92
C LEU A 86 9.07 -3.95 -6.59
N ASP A 87 8.05 -3.25 -7.10
CA ASP A 87 8.18 -1.91 -7.69
C ASP A 87 8.83 -0.92 -6.70
N GLN A 88 8.36 -0.89 -5.45
CA GLN A 88 8.88 0.03 -4.42
C GLN A 88 10.29 -0.35 -3.94
N ALA A 89 10.68 -1.63 -4.00
CA ALA A 89 12.05 -2.04 -3.71
C ALA A 89 13.01 -1.57 -4.82
N GLN A 90 12.65 -1.80 -6.09
CA GLN A 90 13.44 -1.34 -7.25
C GLN A 90 13.53 0.19 -7.30
N PHE A 91 12.43 0.90 -7.01
CA PHE A 91 12.42 2.35 -6.93
C PHE A 91 13.45 2.87 -5.93
N ARG A 92 13.44 2.36 -4.69
CA ARG A 92 14.36 2.80 -3.63
C ARG A 92 15.83 2.50 -3.91
N GLU A 93 16.10 1.37 -4.57
CA GLU A 93 17.45 1.03 -5.03
C GLU A 93 17.93 2.06 -6.07
N LEU A 94 17.13 2.33 -7.11
CA LEU A 94 17.47 3.27 -8.18
C LEU A 94 17.48 4.73 -7.72
N GLU A 95 16.61 5.14 -6.79
CA GLU A 95 16.55 6.51 -6.25
C GLU A 95 17.86 6.88 -5.54
N ALA A 96 18.52 5.91 -4.89
CA ALA A 96 19.82 6.12 -4.27
C ALA A 96 20.92 6.37 -5.33
N PHE A 97 20.92 5.63 -6.44
CA PHE A 97 21.89 5.82 -7.53
C PHE A 97 21.62 7.08 -8.36
N ALA A 98 20.35 7.42 -8.59
CA ALA A 98 19.91 8.59 -9.36
C ALA A 98 20.41 9.92 -8.77
N LYS A 99 20.68 9.97 -7.46
CA LYS A 99 21.25 11.14 -6.78
C LYS A 99 22.73 11.39 -7.08
N PHE A 100 23.41 10.46 -7.75
CA PHE A 100 24.83 10.55 -8.09
C PHE A 100 25.12 10.41 -9.61
N GLY A 101 24.19 9.89 -10.41
CA GLY A 101 24.35 9.72 -11.85
C GLY A 101 23.81 10.91 -12.67
N SER A 102 24.58 11.38 -13.65
CA SER A 102 24.18 12.50 -14.52
C SER A 102 23.32 12.09 -15.73
N ASP A 103 23.43 10.83 -16.18
CA ASP A 103 22.62 10.27 -17.26
C ASP A 103 21.97 8.97 -16.78
N LEU A 104 20.64 8.92 -16.89
CA LEU A 104 19.83 7.75 -16.64
C LEU A 104 19.20 7.31 -17.95
N ASP A 105 19.26 6.01 -18.25
CA ASP A 105 18.60 5.43 -19.41
C ASP A 105 17.07 5.45 -19.24
N ASP A 106 16.35 5.29 -20.34
CA ASP A 106 14.89 5.45 -20.33
C ASP A 106 14.16 4.35 -19.54
N ALA A 107 14.78 3.17 -19.35
CA ALA A 107 14.21 2.15 -18.47
C ALA A 107 14.32 2.57 -16.99
N THR A 108 15.49 3.09 -16.56
CA THR A 108 15.65 3.64 -15.20
C THR A 108 14.70 4.82 -14.95
N LYS A 109 14.58 5.76 -15.91
CA LYS A 109 13.60 6.86 -15.82
C LYS A 109 12.16 6.36 -15.66
N ALA A 110 11.77 5.32 -16.40
CA ALA A 110 10.43 4.74 -16.32
C ALA A 110 10.16 4.09 -14.94
N VAL A 111 11.14 3.39 -14.35
CA VAL A 111 11.00 2.82 -12.99
C VAL A 111 10.92 3.92 -11.93
N LEU A 112 11.75 4.96 -12.04
CA LEU A 112 11.70 6.12 -11.13
C LEU A 112 10.34 6.83 -11.20
N GLY A 113 9.89 7.21 -12.39
CA GLY A 113 8.60 7.90 -12.57
C GLY A 113 7.38 7.06 -12.16
N LYS A 114 7.45 5.72 -12.28
CA LYS A 114 6.44 4.81 -11.72
C LYS A 114 6.50 4.77 -10.19
N GLY A 115 7.70 4.71 -9.63
CA GLY A 115 7.94 4.67 -8.18
C GLY A 115 7.49 5.94 -7.46
N GLU A 116 7.80 7.12 -8.00
CA GLU A 116 7.32 8.42 -7.48
C GLU A 116 5.79 8.45 -7.37
N ARG A 117 5.08 8.07 -8.45
CA ARG A 117 3.61 8.01 -8.46
C ARG A 117 3.07 6.98 -7.47
N ASN A 118 3.74 5.83 -7.35
CA ASN A 118 3.40 4.83 -6.33
C ASN A 118 3.64 5.33 -4.89
N VAL A 119 4.58 6.26 -4.66
CA VAL A 119 4.75 6.92 -3.35
C VAL A 119 3.61 7.90 -3.09
N GLU A 120 3.17 8.67 -4.09
CA GLU A 120 2.02 9.59 -3.95
C GLU A 120 0.71 8.84 -3.63
N ILE A 121 0.41 7.73 -4.33
CA ILE A 121 -0.77 6.86 -4.05
C ILE A 121 -0.77 6.33 -2.60
N LEU A 122 0.42 6.13 -2.01
CA LEU A 122 0.56 5.62 -0.64
C LEU A 122 0.45 6.74 0.42
N LYS A 123 0.32 8.01 0.03
CA LYS A 123 0.01 9.09 0.96
C LYS A 123 -1.47 9.10 1.30
N GLN A 124 -1.78 9.26 2.57
CA GLN A 124 -3.13 9.17 3.09
C GLN A 124 -3.31 10.11 4.29
N ASP A 125 -4.36 10.92 4.24
CA ASP A 125 -4.69 11.88 5.29
C ASP A 125 -5.17 11.19 6.57
N GLN A 126 -4.95 11.87 7.70
CA GLN A 126 -5.43 11.41 9.00
C GLN A 126 -6.97 11.36 9.01
N ASN A 127 -7.53 10.30 9.61
CA ASN A 127 -8.98 10.03 9.71
C ASN A 127 -9.69 9.73 8.38
N SER A 128 -8.96 9.45 7.30
CA SER A 128 -9.52 9.12 5.97
C SER A 128 -9.26 7.67 5.54
N PRO A 129 -9.75 6.64 6.27
CA PRO A 129 -9.52 5.23 5.91
C PRO A 129 -10.25 4.85 4.61
N LEU A 130 -9.53 4.24 3.67
CA LEU A 130 -10.12 3.75 2.42
C LEU A 130 -10.67 2.31 2.55
N PRO A 131 -11.84 1.99 1.95
CA PRO A 131 -12.29 0.61 1.75
C PRO A 131 -11.25 -0.24 1.00
N VAL A 132 -11.22 -1.55 1.26
CA VAL A 132 -10.19 -2.44 0.66
C VAL A 132 -10.31 -2.52 -0.86
N GLU A 133 -11.53 -2.48 -1.39
CA GLU A 133 -11.83 -2.40 -2.82
C GLU A 133 -11.25 -1.15 -3.49
N GLU A 134 -11.28 0.01 -2.81
CA GLU A 134 -10.72 1.27 -3.29
C GLU A 134 -9.19 1.25 -3.27
N GLN A 135 -8.59 0.73 -2.19
CA GLN A 135 -7.15 0.49 -2.12
C GLN A 135 -6.68 -0.43 -3.27
N ILE A 136 -7.42 -1.50 -3.58
CA ILE A 136 -7.07 -2.43 -4.67
C ILE A 136 -7.10 -1.71 -6.02
N ALA A 137 -8.14 -0.91 -6.29
CA ALA A 137 -8.29 -0.22 -7.56
C ALA A 137 -7.15 0.79 -7.80
N ILE A 138 -6.80 1.64 -6.83
CA ILE A 138 -5.72 2.62 -7.02
C ILE A 138 -4.33 1.97 -7.06
N ILE A 139 -4.05 0.95 -6.23
CA ILE A 139 -2.79 0.20 -6.28
C ILE A 139 -2.64 -0.55 -7.61
N TYR A 140 -3.74 -1.05 -8.19
CA TYR A 140 -3.72 -1.62 -9.53
C TYR A 140 -3.22 -0.61 -10.57
N CYS A 141 -3.77 0.61 -10.57
CA CYS A 141 -3.36 1.67 -11.50
C CYS A 141 -1.87 2.02 -11.40
N GLY A 142 -1.33 2.11 -10.18
CA GLY A 142 0.10 2.33 -9.94
C GLY A 142 0.98 1.17 -10.40
N THR A 143 0.65 -0.07 -9.98
CA THR A 143 1.44 -1.27 -10.32
C THR A 143 1.42 -1.62 -11.81
N LYS A 144 0.36 -1.26 -12.54
CA LYS A 144 0.25 -1.37 -14.00
C LYS A 144 0.80 -0.17 -14.78
N ASN A 145 1.32 0.84 -14.09
CA ASN A 145 1.84 2.07 -14.68
C ASN A 145 0.81 2.83 -15.53
N LEU A 146 -0.48 2.75 -15.16
CA LEU A 146 -1.56 3.45 -15.87
C LEU A 146 -1.51 4.97 -15.63
N LEU A 147 -0.93 5.39 -14.51
CA LEU A 147 -0.80 6.80 -14.12
C LEU A 147 0.42 7.52 -14.76
N LYS A 148 1.14 6.87 -15.68
CA LYS A 148 2.40 7.37 -16.26
C LYS A 148 2.29 8.79 -16.84
N ASP A 149 1.12 9.14 -17.40
CA ASP A 149 0.86 10.42 -18.07
C ASP A 149 0.34 11.49 -17.09
N VAL A 150 -0.09 11.09 -15.88
CA VAL A 150 -0.54 12.04 -14.85
C VAL A 150 0.67 12.72 -14.20
N PRO A 151 0.70 14.06 -14.07
CA PRO A 151 1.71 14.78 -13.32
C PRO A 151 1.77 14.34 -11.84
N VAL A 152 2.97 14.28 -11.25
CA VAL A 152 3.17 13.73 -9.89
C VAL A 152 2.40 14.55 -8.83
N ASP A 153 2.36 15.87 -8.97
CA ASP A 153 1.60 16.80 -8.13
C ASP A 153 0.07 16.66 -8.27
N LYS A 154 -0.40 15.98 -9.33
CA LYS A 154 -1.81 15.72 -9.62
C LYS A 154 -2.29 14.31 -9.26
N ILE A 155 -1.41 13.43 -8.80
CA ILE A 155 -1.79 12.04 -8.45
C ILE A 155 -2.88 11.99 -7.37
N ARG A 156 -2.83 12.87 -6.36
CA ARG A 156 -3.83 12.91 -5.28
C ARG A 156 -5.21 13.41 -5.76
N GLU A 157 -5.22 14.33 -6.73
CA GLU A 157 -6.44 14.82 -7.39
C GLU A 157 -7.07 13.70 -8.24
N PHE A 158 -6.25 13.05 -9.06
CA PHE A 158 -6.63 11.87 -9.85
C PHE A 158 -7.20 10.76 -8.95
N GLU A 159 -6.55 10.42 -7.83
CA GLU A 159 -6.99 9.36 -6.92
C GLU A 159 -8.42 9.60 -6.43
N VAL A 160 -8.72 10.81 -5.94
CA VAL A 160 -10.05 11.15 -5.42
C VAL A 160 -11.09 11.04 -6.53
N GLU A 161 -10.85 11.65 -7.70
CA GLU A 161 -11.79 11.57 -8.82
C GLU A 161 -11.99 10.12 -9.29
N PHE A 162 -10.91 9.34 -9.38
CA PHE A 162 -10.93 7.97 -9.88
C PHE A 162 -11.68 7.02 -8.94
N LEU A 163 -11.47 7.14 -7.62
CA LEU A 163 -12.20 6.34 -6.65
C LEU A 163 -13.69 6.70 -6.63
N ASP A 164 -14.04 7.99 -6.73
CA ASP A 164 -15.43 8.41 -6.87
C ASP A 164 -16.07 7.94 -8.19
N TYR A 165 -15.32 7.96 -9.30
CA TYR A 165 -15.77 7.42 -10.59
C TYR A 165 -16.07 5.92 -10.51
N MET A 166 -15.14 5.14 -9.96
CA MET A 166 -15.29 3.70 -9.75
C MET A 166 -16.45 3.38 -8.80
N ARG A 167 -16.61 4.13 -7.71
CA ARG A 167 -17.70 3.95 -6.74
C ARG A 167 -19.07 4.24 -7.36
N ASN A 168 -19.18 5.25 -8.21
CA ASN A 168 -20.46 5.67 -8.81
C ASN A 168 -20.85 4.89 -10.08
N LYS A 169 -19.89 4.55 -10.96
CA LYS A 169 -20.18 3.87 -12.24
C LYS A 169 -19.91 2.36 -12.23
N HIS A 170 -19.02 1.87 -11.36
CA HIS A 170 -18.50 0.49 -11.39
C HIS A 170 -18.61 -0.21 -10.01
N ALA A 171 -19.68 0.10 -9.27
CA ALA A 171 -19.94 -0.45 -7.93
C ALA A 171 -19.98 -1.99 -7.88
N ASP A 172 -20.35 -2.64 -8.99
CA ASP A 172 -20.33 -4.10 -9.18
C ASP A 172 -18.90 -4.68 -9.21
N THR A 173 -17.99 -3.97 -9.88
CA THR A 173 -16.55 -4.27 -9.90
C THR A 173 -15.96 -4.08 -8.51
N MET A 174 -16.29 -2.98 -7.83
CA MET A 174 -15.86 -2.70 -6.45
C MET A 174 -16.33 -3.80 -5.47
N ALA A 175 -17.59 -4.23 -5.57
CA ALA A 175 -18.12 -5.35 -4.78
C ALA A 175 -17.39 -6.68 -5.08
N SER A 176 -17.03 -6.93 -6.34
CA SER A 176 -16.28 -8.12 -6.74
C SER A 176 -14.85 -8.13 -6.19
N LEU A 177 -14.13 -7.00 -6.25
CA LEU A 177 -12.81 -6.82 -5.64
C LEU A 177 -12.84 -7.06 -4.12
N LYS A 178 -13.87 -6.52 -3.44
CA LYS A 178 -14.11 -6.72 -2.00
C LYS A 178 -14.33 -8.19 -1.64
N ALA A 179 -15.05 -8.92 -2.47
CA ALA A 179 -15.27 -10.37 -2.34
C ALA A 179 -14.02 -11.22 -2.65
N GLY A 180 -12.87 -10.60 -2.97
CA GLY A 180 -11.63 -11.29 -3.28
C GLY A 180 -11.52 -11.78 -4.73
N LYS A 181 -12.45 -11.38 -5.62
CA LYS A 181 -12.31 -11.63 -7.06
C LYS A 181 -11.27 -10.68 -7.65
N TYR A 182 -10.55 -11.20 -8.63
CA TYR A 182 -9.52 -10.50 -9.38
C TYR A 182 -9.29 -11.31 -10.65
N THR A 183 -10.07 -11.00 -11.68
CA THR A 183 -10.03 -11.62 -13.00
C THR A 183 -9.94 -10.54 -14.06
N ASP A 184 -9.69 -10.96 -15.31
CA ASP A 184 -9.50 -10.04 -16.44
C ASP A 184 -10.73 -9.12 -16.65
N ALA A 185 -11.92 -9.55 -16.24
CA ALA A 185 -13.15 -8.75 -16.27
C ALA A 185 -13.07 -7.54 -15.31
N GLU A 186 -12.75 -7.74 -14.02
CA GLU A 186 -12.61 -6.63 -13.08
C GLU A 186 -11.42 -5.73 -13.44
N THR A 187 -10.32 -6.30 -13.91
CA THR A 187 -9.13 -5.50 -14.24
C THR A 187 -9.31 -4.69 -15.53
N SER A 188 -10.01 -5.22 -16.54
CA SER A 188 -10.29 -4.48 -17.78
C SER A 188 -11.19 -3.26 -17.54
N VAL A 189 -12.11 -3.33 -16.57
CA VAL A 189 -12.90 -2.17 -16.12
C VAL A 189 -12.00 -1.12 -15.46
N ILE A 190 -11.09 -1.52 -14.58
CA ILE A 190 -10.10 -0.61 -13.97
C ILE A 190 -9.22 0.05 -15.04
N GLU A 191 -8.68 -0.74 -15.99
CA GLU A 191 -7.83 -0.24 -17.08
C GLU A 191 -8.58 0.78 -17.96
N SER A 192 -9.84 0.49 -18.31
CA SER A 192 -10.68 1.37 -19.13
C SER A 192 -11.03 2.67 -18.41
N ALA A 193 -11.44 2.58 -17.14
CA ALA A 193 -11.77 3.75 -16.32
C ALA A 193 -10.53 4.62 -16.06
N ALA A 194 -9.38 4.02 -15.78
CA ALA A 194 -8.12 4.74 -15.64
C ALA A 194 -7.75 5.47 -16.93
N ALA A 195 -7.83 4.81 -18.10
CA ALA A 195 -7.52 5.43 -19.39
C ALA A 195 -8.46 6.59 -19.77
N GLU A 196 -9.77 6.50 -19.46
CA GLU A 196 -10.72 7.62 -19.65
C GLU A 196 -10.34 8.83 -18.80
N MET A 197 -9.80 8.59 -17.60
CA MET A 197 -9.51 9.65 -16.63
C MET A 197 -8.11 10.24 -16.77
N THR A 198 -7.08 9.45 -17.08
CA THR A 198 -5.73 9.97 -17.32
C THR A 198 -5.65 10.81 -18.59
N ALA A 199 -6.53 10.57 -19.57
CA ALA A 199 -6.69 11.42 -20.75
C ALA A 199 -7.10 12.88 -20.45
N ARG A 200 -7.47 13.22 -19.21
CA ARG A 200 -7.74 14.60 -18.76
C ARG A 200 -6.48 15.33 -18.26
N TYR A 201 -5.40 14.58 -18.02
CA TYR A 201 -4.13 15.06 -17.45
C TYR A 201 -2.98 15.03 -18.46
N ALA A 202 -3.24 14.55 -19.69
CA ALA A 202 -2.30 14.40 -20.80
C ALA A 202 -2.36 15.57 -21.80
#